data_AF-A0A661HJW0-F1
#
_entry.id   AF-A0A661HJW0-F1
#
_cell.length_a   1.000
_cell.length_b   1.000
_cell.length_c   1.000
_cell.angle_alpha   90.00
_cell.angle_beta   90.00
_cell.angle_gamma   90.00
#
_symmetry.space_group_name_H-M   'P 1'
#
loop_
_entity.id
_entity.type
_entity.pdbx_description
1 polymer ?
#
loop_
_entity_poly.entity_id
_entity_poly.type
_entity_poly.pdbx_seq_one_letter_code
_entity_poly.pdbx_strand_id
1 'polypeptide(L)'
;MENNMEQIVNGFLDDANDFINKSLSFMSIKGKSVNFPHNIIVMGAGGTSSWFAPKLTKIINDAFSKNLISNDGSTKFNIVYVDGDDIEEKNLIRQNFIANDITKNKAEVISTRYGSQFLPDISCGYINKYLFNGKYRKVKADVAEKFLDINHVNLFKNISRKDYLIINLIDNAKTRKDIHLTAMDARCAIVIDVANNEYNGQLTTSIYSKRTRELDSYKSFFYNTLSSQLDENDDVTVFSCADADSDATDQLFNANDMAASILSNYVNDWVVSGLLPYGRVDFVTGKNISVTRSNPFFDTAFITLGYYGPGNDNTTIALNQMQSDVGINEALPSDLYTYMHEQIESYKAKVLESLG
;
A
#
# COMPACT_ATOMS: atom_id res chain seq x y z
N MET A 1 44.73 15.86 20.90
CA MET A 1 44.26 14.84 19.92
C MET A 1 42.74 14.77 19.85
N GLU A 2 42.00 15.10 20.92
CA GLU A 2 40.52 15.14 20.90
C GLU A 2 39.92 16.21 19.95
N ASN A 3 40.49 17.42 19.91
CA ASN A 3 40.00 18.49 19.02
C ASN A 3 40.07 18.18 17.51
N ASN A 4 40.90 17.21 17.09
CA ASN A 4 41.01 16.83 15.67
C ASN A 4 39.95 15.81 15.26
N MET A 5 39.54 14.91 16.17
CA MET A 5 38.45 13.97 15.88
C MET A 5 37.10 14.67 15.79
N GLU A 6 36.85 15.64 16.68
CA GLU A 6 35.58 16.37 16.70
C GLU A 6 35.40 17.23 15.44
N GLN A 7 36.47 17.84 14.93
CA GLN A 7 36.45 18.55 13.64
C GLN A 7 36.26 17.62 12.43
N ILE A 8 36.85 16.42 12.46
CA ILE A 8 36.68 15.43 11.38
C ILE A 8 35.25 14.86 11.39
N VAL A 9 34.69 14.58 12.57
CA VAL A 9 33.31 14.08 12.72
C VAL A 9 32.31 15.16 12.31
N ASN A 10 32.51 16.41 12.71
CA ASN A 10 31.63 17.52 12.31
C ASN A 10 31.73 17.82 10.81
N GLY A 11 32.94 17.77 10.23
CA GLY A 11 33.11 17.88 8.77
C GLY A 11 32.40 16.76 8.01
N PHE A 12 32.47 15.52 8.50
CA PHE A 12 31.78 14.38 7.88
C PHE A 12 30.26 14.47 8.00
N LEU A 13 29.75 14.98 9.13
CA LEU A 13 28.32 15.22 9.33
C LEU A 13 27.81 16.37 8.46
N ASP A 14 28.59 17.43 8.28
CA ASP A 14 28.25 18.56 7.41
C ASP A 14 28.24 18.14 5.93
N ASP A 15 29.23 17.36 5.50
CA ASP A 15 29.29 16.81 4.13
C ASP A 15 28.16 15.80 3.86
N ALA A 16 27.82 14.95 4.85
CA ALA A 16 26.69 14.04 4.75
C ALA A 16 25.35 14.80 4.70
N ASN A 17 25.19 15.85 5.51
CA ASN A 17 24.00 16.68 5.50
C ASN A 17 23.89 17.50 4.21
N ASP A 18 24.99 18.02 3.67
CA ASP A 18 25.01 18.74 2.39
C ASP A 18 24.74 17.78 1.22
N PHE A 19 25.25 16.54 1.25
CA PHE A 19 24.91 15.50 0.28
C PHE A 19 23.44 15.07 0.37
N ILE A 20 22.89 14.91 1.57
CA ILE A 20 21.47 14.61 1.78
C ILE A 20 20.62 15.78 1.29
N ASN A 21 20.96 17.03 1.64
CA ASN A 21 20.22 18.21 1.24
C ASN A 21 20.32 18.49 -0.27
N LYS A 22 21.47 18.22 -0.89
CA LYS A 22 21.64 18.25 -2.36
C LYS A 22 20.89 17.11 -3.01
N SER A 23 20.94 15.89 -2.48
CA SER A 23 20.16 14.75 -3.01
C SER A 23 18.65 15.00 -2.89
N LEU A 24 18.21 15.61 -1.79
CA LEU A 24 16.82 16.02 -1.58
C LEU A 24 16.42 17.21 -2.47
N SER A 25 17.33 18.14 -2.78
CA SER A 25 17.06 19.28 -3.68
C SER A 25 17.12 18.90 -5.17
N PHE A 26 17.92 17.90 -5.53
CA PHE A 26 17.96 17.27 -6.85
C PHE A 26 16.82 16.25 -7.05
N MET A 27 16.25 15.70 -5.96
CA MET A 27 14.95 15.04 -5.96
C MET A 27 13.83 16.07 -6.10
N SER A 28 13.74 16.70 -7.28
CA SER A 28 12.43 16.81 -7.91
C SER A 28 11.90 15.38 -8.03
N ILE A 29 11.10 14.94 -7.05
CA ILE A 29 10.62 13.56 -6.93
C ILE A 29 9.78 13.25 -8.16
N LYS A 30 10.42 12.78 -9.22
CA LYS A 30 9.76 12.09 -10.32
C LYS A 30 9.46 10.71 -9.75
N GLY A 31 8.26 10.55 -9.18
CA GLY A 31 7.78 9.29 -8.63
C GLY A 31 7.97 8.13 -9.61
N LYS A 32 7.76 6.89 -9.14
CA LYS A 32 7.93 5.73 -10.00
C LYS A 32 6.82 5.65 -11.04
N SER A 33 7.19 5.60 -12.32
CA SER A 33 6.23 5.40 -13.41
C SER A 33 5.66 3.99 -13.35
N VAL A 34 4.34 3.90 -13.16
CA VAL A 34 3.61 2.64 -13.08
C VAL A 34 2.26 2.82 -13.72
N ASN A 35 1.91 1.94 -14.65
CA ASN A 35 0.59 1.96 -15.27
C ASN A 35 -0.50 1.70 -14.22
N PHE A 36 -1.60 2.44 -14.34
CA PHE A 36 -2.73 2.27 -13.44
C PHE A 36 -3.47 0.94 -13.74
N PRO A 37 -3.62 0.03 -12.76
CA PRO A 37 -4.23 -1.28 -13.00
C PRO A 37 -5.73 -1.23 -13.37
N HIS A 38 -6.18 -2.14 -14.23
CA HIS A 38 -7.59 -2.27 -14.64
C HIS A 38 -8.48 -3.03 -13.66
N ASN A 39 -7.90 -3.80 -12.75
CA ASN A 39 -8.64 -4.61 -11.79
C ASN A 39 -8.35 -4.09 -10.39
N ILE A 40 -9.30 -3.32 -9.84
CA ILE A 40 -9.23 -2.79 -8.49
C ILE A 40 -10.02 -3.71 -7.55
N ILE A 41 -9.39 -4.16 -6.48
CA ILE A 41 -10.03 -4.89 -5.39
C ILE A 41 -9.93 -4.00 -4.15
N VAL A 42 -11.08 -3.55 -3.64
CA VAL A 42 -11.16 -2.77 -2.41
C VAL A 42 -11.51 -3.72 -1.27
N MET A 43 -10.54 -4.00 -0.42
CA MET A 43 -10.67 -4.90 0.73
C MET A 43 -11.12 -4.08 1.94
N GLY A 44 -12.23 -4.48 2.55
CA GLY A 44 -12.90 -3.70 3.59
C GLY A 44 -13.88 -2.68 2.99
N ALA A 45 -15.11 -2.71 3.49
CA ALA A 45 -16.22 -1.82 3.18
C ALA A 45 -16.69 -1.03 4.42
N GLY A 46 -15.85 -0.94 5.45
CA GLY A 46 -16.10 -0.18 6.68
C GLY A 46 -15.90 1.34 6.55
N GLY A 47 -15.41 1.96 7.62
CA GLY A 47 -15.29 3.42 7.77
C GLY A 47 -14.58 4.09 6.60
N THR A 48 -13.27 3.87 6.44
CA THR A 48 -12.47 4.45 5.35
C THR A 48 -13.07 4.20 3.96
N SER A 49 -13.49 2.97 3.69
CA SER A 49 -13.99 2.56 2.36
C SER A 49 -15.29 3.26 1.99
N SER A 50 -16.23 3.37 2.93
CA SER A 50 -17.52 4.07 2.71
C SER A 50 -17.34 5.56 2.36
N TRP A 51 -16.32 6.22 2.92
CA TRP A 51 -15.95 7.60 2.58
C TRP A 51 -15.11 7.71 1.31
N PHE A 52 -14.33 6.68 0.99
CA PHE A 52 -13.50 6.64 -0.21
C PHE A 52 -14.29 6.30 -1.48
N ALA A 53 -15.28 5.42 -1.43
CA ALA A 53 -16.06 4.97 -2.57
C ALA A 53 -16.66 6.09 -3.46
N PRO A 54 -17.31 7.14 -2.92
CA PRO A 54 -17.76 8.26 -3.74
C PRO A 54 -16.59 8.99 -4.42
N LYS A 55 -15.45 9.13 -3.74
CA LYS A 55 -14.25 9.80 -4.26
C LYS A 55 -13.61 8.96 -5.37
N LEU A 56 -13.45 7.65 -5.16
CA LEU A 56 -12.97 6.70 -6.18
C LEU A 56 -13.83 6.76 -7.44
N THR A 57 -15.15 6.81 -7.29
CA THR A 57 -16.08 6.93 -8.41
C THR A 57 -15.77 8.14 -9.28
N LYS A 58 -15.56 9.32 -8.65
CA LYS A 58 -15.22 10.55 -9.39
C LYS A 58 -13.84 10.48 -10.03
N ILE A 59 -12.84 9.96 -9.32
CA ILE A 59 -11.47 9.82 -9.84
C ILE A 59 -11.47 8.94 -11.09
N ILE A 60 -12.07 7.75 -11.04
CA ILE A 60 -12.08 6.83 -12.18
C ILE A 60 -12.91 7.40 -13.34
N ASN A 61 -14.10 7.96 -13.10
CA ASN A 61 -14.88 8.55 -14.19
C ASN A 61 -14.15 9.72 -14.87
N ASP A 62 -13.48 10.59 -14.10
CA ASP A 62 -12.68 11.68 -14.64
C ASP A 62 -11.51 11.15 -15.48
N ALA A 63 -10.82 10.13 -14.97
CA ALA A 63 -9.70 9.48 -15.65
C ALA A 63 -10.13 8.85 -16.99
N PHE A 64 -11.26 8.15 -17.02
CA PHE A 64 -11.82 7.58 -18.24
C PHE A 64 -12.25 8.66 -19.22
N SER A 65 -12.94 9.71 -18.74
CA SER A 65 -13.38 10.82 -19.59
C SER A 65 -12.21 11.57 -20.24
N LYS A 66 -11.05 11.59 -19.58
CA LYS A 66 -9.82 12.23 -20.06
C LYS A 66 -8.85 11.26 -20.75
N ASN A 67 -9.20 9.99 -20.88
CA ASN A 67 -8.33 8.93 -21.43
C ASN A 67 -6.97 8.79 -20.69
N LEU A 68 -6.95 9.01 -19.38
CA LEU A 68 -5.75 8.89 -18.54
C LEU A 68 -5.42 7.43 -18.18
N ILE A 69 -6.42 6.54 -18.23
CA ILE A 69 -6.25 5.10 -18.06
C ILE A 69 -6.39 4.47 -19.43
N SER A 70 -5.38 3.69 -19.85
CA SER A 70 -5.37 3.06 -21.18
C SER A 70 -6.56 2.11 -21.33
N ASN A 71 -7.51 2.40 -22.22
CA ASN A 71 -8.59 1.49 -22.57
C ASN A 71 -8.45 1.12 -24.05
N ASP A 72 -7.82 -0.02 -24.32
CA ASP A 72 -7.65 -0.54 -25.69
C ASP A 72 -8.90 -1.28 -26.20
N GLY A 73 -10.01 -1.25 -25.44
CA GLY A 73 -11.25 -1.96 -25.73
C GLY A 73 -11.17 -3.47 -25.52
N SER A 74 -9.99 -4.04 -25.22
CA SER A 74 -9.79 -5.46 -24.99
C SER A 74 -9.90 -5.86 -23.51
N THR A 75 -9.69 -4.90 -22.60
CA THR A 75 -9.71 -5.13 -21.16
C THR A 75 -10.77 -4.26 -20.47
N LYS A 76 -11.82 -4.91 -19.95
CA LYS A 76 -12.79 -4.25 -19.07
C LYS A 76 -12.12 -3.78 -17.79
N PHE A 77 -12.49 -2.58 -17.33
CA PHE A 77 -12.08 -2.04 -16.04
C PHE A 77 -13.04 -2.54 -14.97
N ASN A 78 -12.52 -3.16 -13.92
CA ASN A 78 -13.29 -3.85 -12.91
C ASN A 78 -12.95 -3.33 -11.52
N ILE A 79 -13.97 -3.07 -10.71
CA ILE A 79 -13.85 -2.70 -9.30
C ILE A 79 -14.67 -3.69 -8.47
N VAL A 80 -14.06 -4.34 -7.50
CA VAL A 80 -14.75 -5.27 -6.59
C VAL A 80 -14.55 -4.82 -5.16
N TYR A 81 -15.64 -4.60 -4.43
CA TYR A 81 -15.63 -4.35 -2.98
C TYR A 81 -15.78 -5.67 -2.21
N VAL A 82 -15.05 -5.83 -1.12
CA VAL A 82 -15.00 -7.08 -0.36
C VAL A 82 -15.20 -6.81 1.12
N ASP A 83 -16.25 -7.37 1.72
CA ASP A 83 -16.50 -7.30 3.16
C ASP A 83 -17.51 -8.38 3.60
N GLY A 84 -17.29 -8.98 4.76
CA GLY A 84 -18.18 -10.00 5.33
C GLY A 84 -19.24 -9.44 6.29
N ASP A 85 -19.13 -8.17 6.69
CA ASP A 85 -20.03 -7.56 7.67
C ASP A 85 -21.31 -7.02 7.04
N ASP A 86 -22.39 -7.09 7.82
CA ASP A 86 -23.60 -6.32 7.59
C ASP A 86 -23.53 -4.96 8.30
N ILE A 87 -24.39 -4.04 7.87
CA ILE A 87 -24.48 -2.70 8.42
C ILE A 87 -25.36 -2.72 9.69
N GLU A 88 -24.83 -2.14 10.76
CA GLU A 88 -25.49 -1.97 12.05
C GLU A 88 -25.74 -0.48 12.36
N GLU A 89 -26.60 -0.18 13.33
CA GLU A 89 -26.93 1.20 13.74
C GLU A 89 -25.68 2.01 14.12
N LYS A 90 -24.73 1.40 14.84
CA LYS A 90 -23.46 2.04 15.24
C LYS A 90 -22.65 2.55 14.05
N ASN A 91 -22.80 1.92 12.87
CA ASN A 91 -22.04 2.31 11.69
C ASN A 91 -22.50 3.66 11.13
N LEU A 92 -23.75 4.06 11.33
CA LEU A 92 -24.32 5.31 10.80
C LEU A 92 -23.65 6.57 11.36
N ILE A 93 -23.00 6.47 12.53
CA ILE A 93 -22.36 7.60 13.20
C ILE A 93 -21.05 7.98 12.52
N ARG A 94 -20.31 6.99 11.98
CA ARG A 94 -18.91 7.16 11.54
C ARG A 94 -18.63 6.69 10.12
N GLN A 95 -19.51 5.89 9.54
CA GLN A 95 -19.39 5.34 8.19
C GLN A 95 -20.46 5.98 7.30
N ASN A 96 -20.19 6.08 6.00
CA ASN A 96 -21.06 6.74 5.03
C ASN A 96 -22.23 5.83 4.57
N PHE A 97 -22.98 5.33 5.54
CA PHE A 97 -24.19 4.51 5.38
C PHE A 97 -25.41 5.29 5.89
N ILE A 98 -26.60 4.90 5.42
CA ILE A 98 -27.87 5.50 5.83
C ILE A 98 -28.75 4.47 6.54
N ALA A 99 -29.76 4.93 7.27
CA ALA A 99 -30.66 4.05 8.04
C ALA A 99 -31.30 2.93 7.19
N ASN A 100 -31.58 3.18 5.92
CA ASN A 100 -32.15 2.19 5.00
C ASN A 100 -31.16 1.09 4.56
N ASP A 101 -29.89 1.19 4.98
CA ASP A 101 -28.87 0.20 4.69
C ASP A 101 -28.68 -0.83 5.80
N ILE A 102 -29.25 -0.59 6.99
CA ILE A 102 -29.14 -1.51 8.13
C ILE A 102 -29.57 -2.92 7.69
N THR A 103 -28.87 -3.94 8.20
CA THR A 103 -28.99 -5.38 7.86
C THR A 103 -28.55 -5.78 6.46
N LYS A 104 -28.07 -4.87 5.62
CA LYS A 104 -27.48 -5.21 4.32
C LYS A 104 -25.97 -5.34 4.45
N ASN A 105 -25.37 -6.15 3.59
CA ASN A 105 -23.92 -6.28 3.55
C ASN A 105 -23.25 -4.96 3.14
N LYS A 106 -22.16 -4.59 3.83
CA LYS A 106 -21.43 -3.34 3.59
C LYS A 106 -20.91 -3.24 2.15
N ALA A 107 -20.28 -4.29 1.64
CA ALA A 107 -19.71 -4.30 0.29
C ALA A 107 -20.80 -4.24 -0.79
N GLU A 108 -21.92 -4.93 -0.59
CA GLU A 108 -23.10 -4.86 -1.46
C GLU A 108 -23.66 -3.44 -1.58
N VAL A 109 -23.85 -2.76 -0.44
CA VAL A 109 -24.40 -1.40 -0.41
C VAL A 109 -23.48 -0.41 -1.10
N ILE A 110 -22.17 -0.46 -0.81
CA ILE A 110 -21.17 0.40 -1.47
C ILE A 110 -21.16 0.14 -2.98
N SER A 111 -21.04 -1.13 -3.39
CA SER A 111 -20.98 -1.52 -4.79
C SER A 111 -22.25 -1.11 -5.54
N THR A 112 -23.43 -1.33 -4.98
CA THR A 112 -24.69 -0.98 -5.66
C THR A 112 -24.86 0.54 -5.79
N ARG A 113 -24.62 1.28 -4.70
CA ARG A 113 -24.82 2.74 -4.66
C ARG A 113 -23.86 3.49 -5.57
N TYR A 114 -22.58 3.14 -5.52
CA TYR A 114 -21.54 3.86 -6.25
C TYR A 114 -21.24 3.20 -7.61
N GLY A 115 -21.46 1.90 -7.72
CA GLY A 115 -21.38 1.14 -8.97
C GLY A 115 -22.24 1.72 -10.08
N SER A 116 -23.48 2.09 -9.74
CA SER A 116 -24.44 2.71 -10.67
C SER A 116 -24.03 4.09 -11.18
N GLN A 117 -23.01 4.70 -10.60
CA GLN A 117 -22.51 6.02 -10.98
C GLN A 117 -21.26 5.96 -11.88
N PHE A 118 -20.67 4.77 -12.10
CA PHE A 118 -19.56 4.63 -13.03
C PHE A 118 -20.01 4.72 -14.50
N LEU A 119 -19.07 5.09 -15.37
CA LEU A 119 -19.28 5.07 -16.82
C LEU A 119 -19.48 3.62 -17.35
N PRO A 120 -20.14 3.43 -18.52
CA PRO A 120 -20.56 2.11 -19.01
C PRO A 120 -19.45 1.05 -19.18
N ASP A 121 -18.21 1.47 -19.41
CA ASP A 121 -17.06 0.57 -19.62
C ASP A 121 -16.43 0.07 -18.31
N ILE A 122 -16.96 0.50 -17.17
CA ILE A 122 -16.49 0.16 -15.84
C ILE A 122 -17.49 -0.77 -15.18
N SER A 123 -17.04 -1.97 -14.84
CA SER A 123 -17.82 -2.95 -14.09
C SER A 123 -17.55 -2.81 -12.60
N CYS A 124 -18.60 -2.77 -11.79
CA CYS A 124 -18.50 -2.75 -10.34
C CYS A 124 -19.29 -3.92 -9.73
N GLY A 125 -18.68 -4.62 -8.77
CA GLY A 125 -19.32 -5.74 -8.06
C GLY A 125 -18.85 -5.84 -6.62
N TYR A 126 -19.30 -6.89 -5.93
CA TYR A 126 -18.94 -7.13 -4.53
C TYR A 126 -18.78 -8.61 -4.20
N ILE A 127 -18.10 -8.87 -3.08
CA ILE A 127 -18.02 -10.15 -2.40
C ILE A 127 -18.45 -9.90 -0.94
N ASN A 128 -19.53 -10.56 -0.53
CA ASN A 128 -20.14 -10.42 0.80
C ASN A 128 -19.59 -11.45 1.83
N LYS A 129 -18.29 -11.72 1.77
CA LYS A 129 -17.59 -12.72 2.59
C LYS A 129 -16.27 -12.15 3.08
N TYR A 130 -15.82 -12.63 4.23
CA TYR A 130 -14.44 -12.40 4.66
C TYR A 130 -13.49 -13.19 3.78
N LEU A 131 -12.45 -12.55 3.27
CA LEU A 131 -11.40 -13.27 2.55
C LEU A 131 -10.30 -13.71 3.50
N PHE A 132 -9.74 -14.88 3.22
CA PHE A 132 -8.55 -15.40 3.89
C PHE A 132 -7.70 -16.16 2.89
N ASN A 133 -6.44 -16.41 3.24
CA ASN A 133 -5.59 -17.26 2.41
C ASN A 133 -5.44 -18.65 3.05
N GLY A 134 -6.08 -19.66 2.45
CA GLY A 134 -6.06 -21.04 2.95
C GLY A 134 -4.68 -21.71 2.96
N LYS A 135 -3.70 -21.15 2.25
CA LYS A 135 -2.29 -21.58 2.30
C LYS A 135 -1.63 -21.20 3.63
N TYR A 136 -2.03 -20.08 4.23
CA TYR A 136 -1.37 -19.49 5.40
C TYR A 136 -2.21 -19.59 6.68
N ARG A 137 -3.53 -19.70 6.55
CA ARG A 137 -4.45 -19.72 7.70
C ARG A 137 -5.61 -20.68 7.48
N LYS A 138 -6.11 -21.26 8.57
CA LYS A 138 -7.34 -22.06 8.59
C LYS A 138 -8.47 -21.27 9.23
N VAL A 139 -9.66 -21.40 8.66
CA VAL A 139 -10.90 -20.88 9.24
C VAL A 139 -11.57 -21.98 10.05
N LYS A 140 -12.17 -21.62 11.19
CA LYS A 140 -12.90 -22.58 12.03
C LYS A 140 -14.16 -23.06 11.29
N ALA A 141 -14.48 -24.34 11.44
CA ALA A 141 -15.56 -24.99 10.68
C ALA A 141 -16.95 -24.37 10.93
N ASP A 142 -17.19 -23.87 12.14
CA ASP A 142 -18.43 -23.24 12.59
C ASP A 142 -18.72 -21.88 11.94
N VAL A 143 -17.71 -21.23 11.36
CA VAL A 143 -17.84 -19.94 10.66
C VAL A 143 -17.42 -20.00 9.19
N ALA A 144 -17.06 -21.18 8.68
CA ALA A 144 -16.46 -21.35 7.35
C ALA A 144 -17.32 -20.77 6.21
N GLU A 145 -18.64 -20.82 6.33
CA GLU A 145 -19.58 -20.27 5.36
C GLU A 145 -19.50 -18.74 5.19
N LYS A 146 -18.99 -18.01 6.19
CA LYS A 146 -18.78 -16.56 6.13
C LYS A 146 -17.45 -16.17 5.48
N PHE A 147 -16.58 -17.15 5.26
CA PHE A 147 -15.27 -16.95 4.68
C PHE A 147 -15.22 -17.49 3.26
N LEU A 148 -14.31 -16.93 2.48
CA LEU A 148 -14.00 -17.38 1.14
C LEU A 148 -12.48 -17.35 0.94
N ASP A 149 -11.91 -18.49 0.53
CA ASP A 149 -10.48 -18.60 0.29
C ASP A 149 -10.11 -17.80 -0.96
N ILE A 150 -9.20 -16.83 -0.80
CA ILE A 150 -8.73 -15.93 -1.85
C ILE A 150 -8.11 -16.69 -3.03
N ASN A 151 -7.58 -17.89 -2.81
CA ASN A 151 -7.04 -18.75 -3.87
C ASN A 151 -8.15 -19.44 -4.68
N HIS A 152 -9.34 -19.60 -4.10
CA HIS A 152 -10.50 -20.20 -4.76
C HIS A 152 -11.34 -19.16 -5.50
N VAL A 153 -11.28 -17.90 -5.07
CA VAL A 153 -11.85 -16.82 -5.87
C VAL A 153 -10.94 -16.61 -7.07
N ASN A 154 -11.52 -16.65 -8.27
CA ASN A 154 -10.80 -16.30 -9.49
C ASN A 154 -10.37 -14.82 -9.55
N LEU A 155 -10.34 -14.10 -8.41
CA LEU A 155 -9.82 -12.74 -8.29
C LEU A 155 -8.43 -12.64 -8.93
N PHE A 156 -7.59 -13.66 -8.73
CA PHE A 156 -6.21 -13.69 -9.21
C PHE A 156 -5.93 -14.83 -10.20
N LYS A 157 -6.92 -15.43 -10.88
CA LYS A 157 -6.66 -16.53 -11.83
C LYS A 157 -6.50 -15.98 -13.25
N ASN A 158 -5.49 -16.48 -13.99
CA ASN A 158 -4.98 -15.97 -15.28
C ASN A 158 -4.03 -14.75 -15.17
N ILE A 159 -3.05 -14.83 -14.26
CA ILE A 159 -1.94 -13.88 -14.01
C ILE A 159 -1.02 -13.66 -15.24
N SER A 160 -1.31 -14.29 -16.38
CA SER A 160 -0.73 -13.85 -17.64
C SER A 160 -1.41 -12.54 -18.10
N ARG A 161 -0.86 -11.40 -17.63
CA ARG A 161 -1.00 -10.05 -18.22
C ARG A 161 -2.16 -9.15 -17.74
N LYS A 162 -2.62 -9.22 -16.50
CA LYS A 162 -3.46 -8.14 -15.93
C LYS A 162 -2.90 -7.69 -14.58
N ASP A 163 -2.53 -6.41 -14.51
CA ASP A 163 -2.07 -5.78 -13.27
C ASP A 163 -3.28 -5.61 -12.33
N TYR A 164 -3.09 -5.93 -11.04
CA TYR A 164 -4.10 -5.74 -10.01
C TYR A 164 -3.71 -4.60 -9.07
N LEU A 165 -4.69 -3.79 -8.68
CA LEU A 165 -4.58 -2.86 -7.57
C LEU A 165 -5.43 -3.38 -6.42
N ILE A 166 -4.79 -3.73 -5.30
CA ILE A 166 -5.49 -4.03 -4.06
C ILE A 166 -5.45 -2.76 -3.19
N ILE A 167 -6.61 -2.21 -2.89
CA ILE A 167 -6.76 -1.12 -1.93
C ILE A 167 -7.22 -1.77 -0.62
N ASN A 168 -6.29 -1.94 0.30
CA ASN A 168 -6.54 -2.62 1.57
C ASN A 168 -6.93 -1.62 2.66
N LEU A 169 -8.19 -1.67 3.08
CA LEU A 169 -8.82 -0.78 4.07
C LEU A 169 -9.36 -1.59 5.26
N ILE A 170 -8.81 -2.78 5.47
CA ILE A 170 -9.16 -3.66 6.58
C ILE A 170 -8.38 -3.23 7.83
N ASP A 171 -9.03 -3.33 8.99
CA ASP A 171 -8.48 -2.97 10.29
C ASP A 171 -7.86 -4.13 11.08
N ASN A 172 -8.11 -5.40 10.71
CA ASN A 172 -7.52 -6.55 11.40
C ASN A 172 -6.18 -7.02 10.82
N ALA A 173 -5.18 -7.22 11.68
CA ALA A 173 -3.81 -7.47 11.25
C ALA A 173 -3.63 -8.77 10.46
N LYS A 174 -4.31 -9.86 10.86
CA LYS A 174 -4.19 -11.16 10.17
C LYS A 174 -4.63 -11.11 8.71
N THR A 175 -5.78 -10.49 8.42
CA THR A 175 -6.26 -10.42 7.04
C THR A 175 -5.39 -9.50 6.19
N ARG A 176 -4.86 -8.41 6.77
CA ARG A 176 -3.86 -7.57 6.09
C ARG A 176 -2.63 -8.39 5.67
N LYS A 177 -2.11 -9.25 6.56
CA LYS A 177 -1.01 -10.18 6.22
C LYS A 177 -1.40 -11.17 5.12
N ASP A 178 -2.58 -11.78 5.20
CA ASP A 178 -3.08 -12.71 4.18
C ASP A 178 -3.11 -12.04 2.79
N ILE A 179 -3.51 -10.77 2.71
CA ILE A 179 -3.54 -9.99 1.47
C ILE A 179 -2.13 -9.77 0.91
N HIS A 180 -1.20 -9.29 1.73
CA HIS A 180 0.17 -9.04 1.30
C HIS A 180 0.89 -10.32 0.87
N LEU A 181 0.67 -11.43 1.58
CA LEU A 181 1.20 -12.75 1.19
C LEU A 181 0.59 -13.24 -0.13
N THR A 182 -0.70 -13.01 -0.35
CA THR A 182 -1.37 -13.36 -1.61
C THR A 182 -0.82 -12.54 -2.78
N ALA A 183 -0.65 -11.23 -2.59
CA ALA A 183 -0.08 -10.33 -3.59
C ALA A 183 1.35 -10.73 -3.96
N MET A 184 2.16 -11.09 -2.95
CA MET A 184 3.52 -11.58 -3.13
C MET A 184 3.57 -12.92 -3.89
N ASP A 185 2.65 -13.84 -3.61
CA ASP A 185 2.55 -15.11 -4.34
C ASP A 185 2.09 -14.91 -5.79
N ALA A 186 1.18 -13.97 -6.02
CA ALA A 186 0.66 -13.64 -7.35
C ALA A 186 1.71 -12.94 -8.22
N ARG A 187 2.65 -12.17 -7.64
CA ARG A 187 3.73 -11.44 -8.33
C ARG A 187 3.26 -10.49 -9.45
N CYS A 188 2.06 -9.94 -9.29
CA CYS A 188 1.41 -9.05 -10.27
C CYS A 188 0.42 -8.09 -9.62
N ALA A 189 0.77 -7.53 -8.46
CA ALA A 189 -0.15 -6.70 -7.68
C ALA A 189 0.55 -5.50 -7.07
N ILE A 190 -0.18 -4.38 -7.05
CA ILE A 190 0.15 -3.20 -6.25
C ILE A 190 -0.84 -3.19 -5.09
N VAL A 191 -0.34 -3.07 -3.86
CA VAL A 191 -1.18 -3.00 -2.67
C VAL A 191 -1.03 -1.61 -2.06
N ILE A 192 -2.10 -0.84 -2.01
CA ILE A 192 -2.20 0.38 -1.20
C ILE A 192 -2.92 0.00 0.08
N ASP A 193 -2.20 -0.06 1.19
CA ASP A 193 -2.73 -0.40 2.50
C ASP A 193 -2.92 0.88 3.33
N VAL A 194 -4.14 1.11 3.80
CA VAL A 194 -4.50 2.28 4.61
C VAL A 194 -5.13 1.80 5.90
N ALA A 195 -4.50 2.17 7.02
CA ALA A 195 -4.97 1.86 8.35
C ALA A 195 -5.05 3.14 9.19
N ASN A 196 -5.98 3.17 10.14
CA ASN A 196 -6.12 4.27 11.07
C ASN A 196 -6.55 3.80 12.46
N ASN A 197 -6.10 4.57 13.45
CA ASN A 197 -6.53 4.55 14.84
C ASN A 197 -7.46 5.75 15.10
N GLU A 198 -7.74 6.05 16.37
CA GLU A 198 -8.64 7.14 16.77
C GLU A 198 -8.25 8.52 16.21
N TYR A 199 -6.95 8.88 16.26
CA TYR A 199 -6.45 10.21 15.87
C TYR A 199 -5.32 10.21 14.86
N ASN A 200 -4.92 9.05 14.33
CA ASN A 200 -3.79 8.96 13.41
C ASN A 200 -3.96 7.77 12.49
N GLY A 201 -3.16 7.73 11.44
CA GLY A 201 -3.08 6.59 10.56
C GLY A 201 -1.99 6.74 9.52
N GLN A 202 -1.99 5.80 8.59
CA GLN A 202 -0.98 5.68 7.57
C GLN A 202 -1.55 5.09 6.30
N LEU A 203 -0.94 5.47 5.18
CA LEU A 203 -1.05 4.84 3.88
C LEU A 203 0.33 4.30 3.52
N THR A 204 0.41 3.05 3.10
CA THR A 204 1.61 2.44 2.53
C THR A 204 1.30 1.85 1.16
N THR A 205 2.24 1.93 0.23
CA THR A 205 2.09 1.36 -1.10
C THR A 205 3.18 0.34 -1.34
N SER A 206 2.83 -0.91 -1.63
CA SER A 206 3.77 -2.00 -1.90
C SER A 206 3.59 -2.52 -3.32
N ILE A 207 4.68 -2.74 -4.05
CA ILE A 207 4.65 -3.21 -5.44
C ILE A 207 5.25 -4.61 -5.50
N TYR A 208 4.42 -5.60 -5.87
CA TYR A 208 4.79 -7.00 -6.05
C TYR A 208 4.88 -7.32 -7.55
N SER A 209 6.08 -7.62 -8.03
CA SER A 209 6.38 -7.76 -9.46
C SER A 209 6.99 -9.14 -9.74
N LYS A 210 7.01 -9.59 -10.99
CA LYS A 210 7.49 -10.93 -11.44
C LYS A 210 8.94 -11.31 -11.07
N ARG A 211 9.64 -10.56 -10.22
CA ARG A 211 10.95 -10.90 -9.68
C ARG A 211 10.84 -11.95 -8.55
N THR A 212 11.96 -12.31 -7.93
CA THR A 212 11.98 -13.35 -6.89
C THR A 212 11.19 -12.91 -5.66
N ARG A 213 10.66 -13.88 -4.91
CA ARG A 213 9.87 -13.64 -3.69
C ARG A 213 10.65 -12.83 -2.65
N GLU A 214 11.97 -13.04 -2.53
CA GLU A 214 12.78 -12.27 -1.59
C GLU A 214 12.86 -10.79 -1.97
N LEU A 215 13.06 -10.47 -3.26
CA LEU A 215 13.10 -9.08 -3.75
C LEU A 215 11.80 -8.31 -3.50
N ASP A 216 10.67 -9.00 -3.56
CA ASP A 216 9.34 -8.43 -3.34
C ASP A 216 9.03 -8.21 -1.85
N SER A 217 9.49 -9.10 -0.96
CA SER A 217 9.44 -8.84 0.49
C SER A 217 10.30 -7.64 0.88
N TYR A 218 11.49 -7.49 0.29
CA TYR A 218 12.38 -6.34 0.55
C TYR A 218 11.87 -5.02 -0.03
N LYS A 219 10.89 -5.05 -0.94
CA LYS A 219 10.31 -3.84 -1.56
C LYS A 219 8.92 -3.49 -1.03
N SER A 220 8.35 -4.36 -0.19
CA SER A 220 7.06 -4.14 0.44
C SER A 220 7.19 -3.08 1.53
N PHE A 221 6.61 -1.90 1.31
CA PHE A 221 6.55 -0.87 2.33
C PHE A 221 5.75 -1.31 3.55
N PHE A 222 4.80 -2.23 3.40
CA PHE A 222 4.10 -2.84 4.52
C PHE A 222 5.06 -3.58 5.46
N TYR A 223 5.85 -4.54 4.93
CA TYR A 223 6.81 -5.31 5.74
C TYR A 223 7.99 -4.44 6.22
N ASN A 224 8.37 -3.43 5.44
CA ASN A 224 9.54 -2.61 5.75
C ASN A 224 9.29 -1.50 6.76
N THR A 225 8.06 -1.02 6.87
CA THR A 225 7.78 0.20 7.64
C THR A 225 6.77 0.02 8.76
N LEU A 226 6.11 -1.14 8.84
CA LEU A 226 5.07 -1.45 9.84
C LEU A 226 5.43 -2.68 10.68
N SER A 227 6.69 -2.78 11.13
CA SER A 227 7.18 -3.94 11.88
C SER A 227 6.35 -4.26 13.13
N SER A 228 5.86 -3.25 13.86
CA SER A 228 4.99 -3.46 15.03
C SER A 228 3.65 -4.12 14.68
N GLN A 229 3.11 -3.87 13.49
CA GLN A 229 1.87 -4.49 13.02
C GLN A 229 2.08 -5.92 12.50
N LEU A 230 3.33 -6.32 12.27
CA LEU A 230 3.67 -7.69 11.91
C LEU A 230 3.57 -8.64 13.11
N ASP A 231 3.60 -8.13 14.34
CA ASP A 231 3.46 -8.92 15.56
C ASP A 231 2.00 -9.03 16.04
N GLU A 232 1.13 -8.16 15.53
CA GLU A 232 -0.31 -8.15 15.81
C GLU A 232 -1.00 -9.41 15.25
N ASN A 233 -1.89 -10.01 16.03
CA ASN A 233 -2.53 -11.29 15.72
C ASN A 233 -4.05 -11.29 15.95
N ASP A 234 -4.64 -10.10 16.04
CA ASP A 234 -6.08 -9.92 16.00
C ASP A 234 -6.66 -10.44 14.68
N ASP A 235 -7.84 -11.03 14.78
CA ASP A 235 -8.56 -11.66 13.68
C ASP A 235 -9.96 -11.07 13.60
N VAL A 236 -10.66 -11.37 12.50
CA VAL A 236 -12.06 -11.00 12.31
C VAL A 236 -12.92 -11.57 13.44
N THR A 237 -13.65 -10.69 14.12
CA THR A 237 -14.65 -11.07 15.12
C THR A 237 -15.99 -11.33 14.44
N VAL A 238 -16.28 -12.61 14.21
CA VAL A 238 -17.46 -13.07 13.45
C VAL A 238 -18.77 -13.03 14.26
N PHE A 239 -18.65 -13.03 15.58
CA PHE A 239 -19.76 -12.98 16.52
C PHE A 239 -19.71 -11.65 17.27
N SER A 240 -20.62 -10.73 16.94
CA SER A 240 -20.87 -9.54 17.75
C SER A 240 -21.58 -9.98 19.03
N CYS A 241 -20.83 -10.23 20.11
CA CYS A 241 -21.40 -10.11 21.44
C CYS A 241 -21.49 -8.61 21.72
N ALA A 242 -22.67 -8.12 22.11
CA ALA A 242 -22.91 -6.70 22.40
C ALA A 242 -21.91 -6.09 23.40
N ASP A 243 -21.30 -6.92 24.25
CA ASP A 243 -20.31 -6.53 25.26
C ASP A 243 -18.87 -6.39 24.71
N ALA A 244 -18.55 -6.92 23.53
CA ALA A 244 -17.20 -6.82 22.95
C ALA A 244 -16.95 -5.48 22.23
N ASP A 245 -18.00 -4.72 21.93
CA ASP A 245 -17.94 -3.40 21.28
C ASP A 245 -17.71 -2.25 22.27
N SER A 246 -17.95 -2.44 23.58
CA SER A 246 -17.82 -1.34 24.55
C SER A 246 -16.37 -0.90 24.78
N ASP A 247 -15.41 -1.78 24.47
CA ASP A 247 -13.97 -1.56 24.62
C ASP A 247 -13.24 -1.33 23.28
N ALA A 248 -13.96 -1.36 22.15
CA ALA A 248 -13.38 -1.04 20.86
C ALA A 248 -13.05 0.47 20.85
N THR A 249 -11.76 0.82 20.76
CA THR A 249 -11.30 2.19 20.55
C THR A 249 -12.06 2.79 19.38
N ASP A 250 -12.98 3.71 19.67
CA ASP A 250 -13.90 4.27 18.69
C ASP A 250 -13.13 4.98 17.58
N GLN A 251 -12.93 4.32 16.44
CA GLN A 251 -12.43 4.99 15.23
C GLN A 251 -13.38 6.14 14.91
N LEU A 252 -12.86 7.35 14.94
CA LEU A 252 -13.65 8.55 14.74
C LEU A 252 -14.03 8.74 13.27
N PHE A 253 -15.15 9.42 13.03
CA PHE A 253 -15.57 9.83 11.69
C PHE A 253 -14.44 10.59 10.95
N ASN A 254 -13.78 11.53 11.63
CA ASN A 254 -12.72 12.36 11.04
C ASN A 254 -11.48 11.56 10.67
N ALA A 255 -11.11 10.52 11.42
CA ALA A 255 -9.99 9.63 11.07
C ALA A 255 -10.30 8.85 9.78
N ASN A 256 -11.51 8.31 9.68
CA ASN A 256 -11.98 7.60 8.48
C ASN A 256 -12.04 8.51 7.24
N ASP A 257 -12.61 9.71 7.36
CA ASP A 257 -12.66 10.66 6.24
C ASP A 257 -11.28 11.19 5.85
N MET A 258 -10.39 11.43 6.82
CA MET A 258 -9.00 11.84 6.55
C MET A 258 -8.24 10.73 5.79
N ALA A 259 -8.33 9.48 6.25
CA ALA A 259 -7.75 8.33 5.57
C ALA A 259 -8.25 8.22 4.12
N ALA A 260 -9.57 8.32 3.92
CA ALA A 260 -10.20 8.30 2.61
C ALA A 260 -9.75 9.48 1.73
N SER A 261 -9.58 10.67 2.31
CA SER A 261 -9.12 11.88 1.60
C SER A 261 -7.67 11.77 1.17
N ILE A 262 -6.79 11.27 2.03
CA ILE A 262 -5.37 11.03 1.69
C ILE A 262 -5.28 10.00 0.57
N LEU A 263 -5.98 8.88 0.69
CA LEU A 263 -6.04 7.86 -0.35
C LEU A 263 -6.56 8.42 -1.68
N SER A 264 -7.59 9.26 -1.63
CA SER A 264 -8.14 9.91 -2.84
C SER A 264 -7.14 10.81 -3.53
N ASN A 265 -6.43 11.65 -2.78
CA ASN A 265 -5.39 12.50 -3.34
C ASN A 265 -4.25 11.66 -3.91
N TYR A 266 -3.86 10.60 -3.21
CA TYR A 266 -2.79 9.70 -3.62
C TYR A 266 -3.14 8.95 -4.93
N VAL A 267 -4.33 8.37 -5.03
CA VAL A 267 -4.80 7.68 -6.24
C VAL A 267 -5.01 8.65 -7.39
N ASN A 268 -5.60 9.82 -7.14
CA ASN A 268 -5.80 10.83 -8.17
C ASN A 268 -4.48 11.35 -8.75
N ASP A 269 -3.50 11.66 -7.90
CA ASP A 269 -2.18 12.11 -8.34
C ASP A 269 -1.49 11.03 -9.19
N TRP A 270 -1.59 9.76 -8.79
CA TRP A 270 -1.06 8.66 -9.59
C TRP A 270 -1.73 8.56 -10.96
N VAL A 271 -3.07 8.62 -11.02
CA VAL A 271 -3.81 8.57 -12.28
C VAL A 271 -3.47 9.74 -13.20
N VAL A 272 -3.33 10.95 -12.65
CA VAL A 272 -3.07 12.16 -13.44
C VAL A 272 -1.62 12.25 -13.92
N SER A 273 -0.67 11.91 -13.04
CA SER A 273 0.76 12.01 -13.35
C SER A 273 1.34 10.76 -14.02
N GLY A 274 0.69 9.61 -13.85
CA GLY A 274 1.24 8.29 -14.17
C GLY A 274 2.34 7.82 -13.22
N LEU A 275 2.60 8.56 -12.13
CA LEU A 275 3.70 8.33 -11.20
C LEU A 275 3.17 8.01 -9.80
N LEU A 276 3.75 7.02 -9.14
CA LEU A 276 3.60 6.79 -7.71
C LEU A 276 4.68 7.56 -6.95
N PRO A 277 4.34 8.62 -6.20
CA PRO A 277 5.35 9.52 -5.65
C PRO A 277 5.99 9.01 -4.33
N TYR A 278 5.21 8.36 -3.46
CA TYR A 278 5.67 7.96 -2.11
C TYR A 278 5.23 6.56 -1.74
N GLY A 279 6.09 5.80 -1.06
CA GLY A 279 5.76 4.50 -0.50
C GLY A 279 5.02 4.58 0.84
N ARG A 280 5.07 5.73 1.54
CA ARG A 280 4.36 5.95 2.81
C ARG A 280 3.87 7.38 3.00
N VAL A 281 2.68 7.51 3.58
CA VAL A 281 2.11 8.78 4.06
C VAL A 281 1.53 8.53 5.44
N ASP A 282 1.94 9.33 6.42
CA ASP A 282 1.42 9.32 7.77
C ASP A 282 0.51 10.53 7.99
N PHE A 283 -0.51 10.39 8.83
CA PHE A 283 -1.39 11.50 9.16
C PHE A 283 -1.87 11.48 10.60
N VAL A 284 -2.21 12.68 11.09
CA VAL A 284 -2.79 12.93 12.40
C VAL A 284 -4.04 13.79 12.21
N THR A 285 -5.08 13.50 12.98
CA THR A 285 -6.34 14.25 13.03
C THR A 285 -6.50 14.94 14.40
N GLY A 286 -7.54 15.76 14.56
CA GLY A 286 -7.84 16.43 15.83
C GLY A 286 -7.11 17.76 16.01
N LYS A 287 -6.43 17.97 17.14
CA LYS A 287 -5.81 19.29 17.46
C LYS A 287 -4.53 19.56 16.70
N ASN A 288 -3.78 18.52 16.34
CA ASN A 288 -2.48 18.62 15.68
C ASN A 288 -2.55 18.01 14.28
N ILE A 289 -3.48 18.48 13.45
CA ILE A 289 -3.69 17.92 12.10
C ILE A 289 -2.40 18.04 11.31
N SER A 290 -1.94 16.92 10.75
CA SER A 290 -0.74 16.88 9.93
C SER A 290 -0.83 15.75 8.90
N VAL A 291 -0.13 15.95 7.79
CA VAL A 291 0.14 14.92 6.79
C VAL A 291 1.63 14.96 6.50
N THR A 292 2.30 13.84 6.70
CA THR A 292 3.74 13.72 6.49
C THR A 292 3.99 12.63 5.47
N ARG A 293 4.76 12.96 4.44
CA ARG A 293 5.15 12.01 3.39
C ARG A 293 6.51 11.46 3.73
N SER A 294 6.67 10.15 3.72
CA SER A 294 7.92 9.47 4.02
C SER A 294 8.22 8.43 2.94
N ASN A 295 9.50 8.11 2.74
CA ASN A 295 9.97 7.09 1.81
C ASN A 295 9.48 7.27 0.34
N PRO A 296 10.02 8.24 -0.41
CA PRO A 296 9.69 8.39 -1.83
C PRO A 296 9.99 7.12 -2.64
N PHE A 297 9.19 6.85 -3.67
CA PHE A 297 9.50 5.77 -4.61
C PHE A 297 10.64 6.22 -5.53
N PHE A 298 11.84 5.68 -5.32
CA PHE A 298 12.95 5.87 -6.26
C PHE A 298 12.76 5.01 -7.50
N ASP A 299 13.03 5.56 -8.68
CA ASP A 299 13.20 4.72 -9.87
C ASP A 299 14.45 3.85 -9.66
N THR A 300 14.25 2.54 -9.59
CA THR A 300 15.20 1.56 -9.03
C THR A 300 16.38 1.25 -9.96
N ALA A 301 17.04 2.25 -10.52
CA ALA A 301 18.44 2.10 -10.91
C ALA A 301 19.31 1.90 -9.64
N PHE A 302 19.00 2.61 -8.56
CA PHE A 302 19.80 2.69 -7.34
C PHE A 302 19.87 1.40 -6.50
N ILE A 303 18.77 0.67 -6.33
CA ILE A 303 18.73 -0.54 -5.47
C ILE A 303 19.18 -1.80 -6.22
N THR A 304 19.07 -1.81 -7.55
CA THR A 304 19.53 -2.94 -8.37
C THR A 304 21.06 -3.00 -8.45
N LEU A 305 21.75 -1.87 -8.28
CA LEU A 305 23.21 -1.76 -8.29
C LEU A 305 23.89 -2.35 -7.05
N GLY A 306 23.22 -2.37 -5.89
CA GLY A 306 23.67 -3.13 -4.71
C GLY A 306 23.30 -4.62 -4.76
N TYR A 307 22.52 -5.04 -5.77
CA TYR A 307 22.02 -6.41 -5.92
C TYR A 307 22.89 -7.28 -6.84
N TYR A 308 23.72 -6.67 -7.67
CA TYR A 308 24.80 -7.37 -8.38
C TYR A 308 26.02 -7.33 -7.47
N GLY A 309 26.29 -8.48 -6.84
CA GLY A 309 27.43 -8.65 -5.92
C GLY A 309 28.75 -8.12 -6.50
N PRO A 310 29.73 -7.84 -5.63
CA PRO A 310 30.99 -7.22 -6.04
C PRO A 310 31.68 -8.11 -7.09
N GLY A 311 31.69 -7.70 -8.36
CA GLY A 311 32.43 -8.40 -9.40
C GLY A 311 31.85 -8.47 -10.82
N ASN A 312 30.69 -7.89 -11.13
CA ASN A 312 30.20 -7.86 -12.52
C ASN A 312 30.44 -6.50 -13.19
N ASP A 313 31.08 -6.51 -14.35
CA ASP A 313 31.38 -5.34 -15.20
C ASP A 313 30.15 -4.47 -15.52
N ASN A 314 28.94 -5.06 -15.44
CA ASN A 314 27.67 -4.36 -15.65
C ASN A 314 27.33 -3.34 -14.55
N THR A 315 27.83 -3.52 -13.33
CA THR A 315 27.62 -2.57 -12.22
C THR A 315 28.39 -1.28 -12.44
N THR A 316 29.62 -1.38 -12.95
CA THR A 316 30.47 -0.25 -13.33
C THR A 316 29.91 0.52 -14.53
N ILE A 317 29.37 -0.19 -15.53
CA ILE A 317 28.73 0.44 -16.69
C ILE A 317 27.50 1.25 -16.28
N ALA A 318 26.66 0.71 -15.41
CA ALA A 318 25.46 1.41 -14.93
C ALA A 318 25.77 2.61 -14.02
N LEU A 319 26.83 2.54 -13.20
CA LEU A 319 27.34 3.68 -12.42
C LEU A 319 27.90 4.79 -13.31
N ASN A 320 28.63 4.44 -14.38
CA ASN A 320 29.14 5.42 -15.35
C ASN A 320 28.02 6.08 -16.16
N GLN A 321 26.95 5.33 -16.48
CA GLN A 321 25.74 5.87 -17.12
C GLN A 321 25.00 6.85 -16.18
N MET A 322 24.95 6.55 -14.88
CA MET A 322 24.40 7.46 -13.87
C MET A 322 25.25 8.73 -13.70
N GLN A 323 26.59 8.62 -13.77
CA GLN A 323 27.47 9.79 -13.77
C GLN A 323 27.21 10.69 -14.99
N SER A 324 26.96 10.11 -16.17
CA SER A 324 26.63 10.90 -17.38
C SER A 324 25.25 11.54 -17.32
N ASP A 325 24.25 10.85 -16.77
CA ASP A 325 22.87 11.34 -16.73
C ASP A 325 22.63 12.40 -15.62
N VAL A 326 23.48 12.41 -14.59
CA VAL A 326 23.39 13.31 -13.42
C VAL A 326 24.47 14.42 -13.47
N GLY A 327 25.41 14.37 -14.41
CA GLY A 327 26.44 15.40 -14.62
C GLY A 327 27.52 15.46 -13.53
N ILE A 328 27.73 14.35 -12.80
CA ILE A 328 28.71 14.26 -11.71
C ILE A 328 30.00 13.65 -12.27
N ASN A 329 31.11 14.40 -12.24
CA ASN A 329 32.40 14.00 -12.81
C ASN A 329 33.34 13.27 -11.81
N GLU A 330 32.89 12.92 -10.60
CA GLU A 330 33.71 12.26 -9.58
C GLU A 330 33.12 10.91 -9.13
N ALA A 331 34.01 9.96 -8.79
CA ALA A 331 33.65 8.60 -8.37
C ALA A 331 33.19 8.56 -6.90
N LEU A 332 32.15 7.78 -6.60
CA LEU A 332 31.64 7.61 -5.23
C LEU A 332 32.63 6.80 -4.35
N PRO A 333 32.77 7.14 -3.04
CA PRO A 333 33.73 6.45 -2.16
C PRO A 333 33.34 5.00 -1.83
N SER A 334 34.34 4.12 -1.70
CA SER A 334 34.20 2.70 -1.35
C SER A 334 33.51 2.44 -0.02
N ASP A 335 33.59 3.37 0.92
CA ASP A 335 33.16 3.17 2.30
C ASP A 335 31.64 3.29 2.44
N LEU A 336 31.00 4.04 1.54
CA LEU A 336 29.54 4.13 1.45
C LEU A 336 28.92 2.80 0.99
N TYR A 337 29.62 2.07 0.10
CA TYR A 337 29.19 0.76 -0.39
C TYR A 337 29.14 -0.28 0.74
N THR A 338 30.19 -0.34 1.57
CA THR A 338 30.30 -1.26 2.70
C THR A 338 29.22 -0.98 3.76
N TYR A 339 29.02 0.29 4.12
CA TYR A 339 28.00 0.68 5.10
C TYR A 339 26.58 0.30 4.68
N MET A 340 26.22 0.56 3.40
CA MET A 340 24.90 0.18 2.88
C MET A 340 24.71 -1.34 2.88
N HIS A 341 25.75 -2.11 2.56
CA HIS A 341 25.68 -3.58 2.55
C HIS A 341 25.45 -4.15 3.96
N GLU A 342 26.11 -3.63 4.99
CA GLU A 342 25.93 -4.10 6.38
C GLU A 342 24.53 -3.83 6.93
N GLN A 343 23.94 -2.66 6.62
CA GLN A 343 22.57 -2.33 7.01
C GLN A 343 21.55 -3.26 6.35
N ILE A 344 21.78 -3.64 5.09
CA ILE A 344 20.93 -4.56 4.33
C ILE A 344 20.99 -5.98 4.94
N GLU A 345 22.18 -6.51 5.25
CA GLU A 345 22.31 -7.86 5.84
C GLU A 345 21.71 -7.97 7.25
N SER A 346 21.89 -6.94 8.09
CA SER A 346 21.23 -6.84 9.40
C SER A 346 19.70 -6.84 9.30
N TYR A 347 19.17 -6.20 8.25
CA TYR A 347 17.75 -6.15 7.96
C TYR A 347 17.21 -7.51 7.43
N LYS A 348 17.97 -8.21 6.57
CA LYS A 348 17.63 -9.56 6.09
C LYS A 348 17.42 -10.56 7.21
N ALA A 349 18.29 -10.56 8.22
CA ALA A 349 18.18 -11.46 9.36
C ALA A 349 16.85 -11.27 10.12
N LYS A 350 16.42 -10.02 10.32
CA LYS A 350 15.17 -9.68 11.04
C LYS A 350 13.91 -10.03 10.25
N VAL A 351 13.93 -9.88 8.92
CA VAL A 351 12.79 -10.25 8.05
C VAL A 351 12.66 -11.77 7.93
N LEU A 352 13.76 -12.51 7.84
CA LEU A 352 13.72 -13.97 7.80
C LEU A 352 13.24 -14.57 9.12
N GLU A 353 13.60 -13.96 10.25
CA GLU A 353 13.15 -14.36 11.58
C GLU A 353 11.65 -14.10 11.82
N SER A 354 11.07 -13.06 11.20
CA SER A 354 9.63 -12.74 11.31
C SER A 354 8.73 -13.53 10.36
N LEU A 355 9.30 -14.21 9.37
CA LEU A 355 8.55 -14.99 8.37
C LEU A 355 8.29 -16.45 8.77
N GLY A 356 8.98 -16.98 9.80
CA GLY A 356 8.83 -18.36 10.27
C GLY A 356 9.54 -19.40 9.40
#